data_AF-A0A3A4R3P6-F1
#
_entry.id   AF-A0A3A4R3P6-F1
#
_cell.length_a   1.000
_cell.length_b   1.000
_cell.length_c   1.000
_cell.angle_alpha   90.00
_cell.angle_beta   90.00
_cell.angle_gamma   90.00
#
_symmetry.space_group_name_H-M   'P 1'
#
loop_
_entity.id
_entity.type
_entity.pdbx_description
1 polymer ?
#
loop_
_entity_poly.entity_id
_entity_poly.type
_entity_poly.pdbx_seq_one_letter_code
_entity_poly.pdbx_strand_id
1 'polypeptide(L)'
;MRTGKYILNYLMTIAFCFCYAGIGGFADENNIQQLEQTPPLVLSIPGFLVPGSKMTQEQHFGNLQEIFADLSIPYQCMVYDSKDNPLSVKSGLITEKYSILSTRVIPYILLSIQKERVRRKTNNLPPLKEVVLIGYSQGGLITLQFIARNYNYRKQYDEYKQEFGDEYQALMNDPVYKELVLAVGIYQKILDAAYQHEAEFRKNKDLQDVKDWLELEVKRRFEILKNYIMDPVSVFPATQHFDSPETDKYPKKYNSLKTYLLKKQNDPEFLNQLNEFIVEDAFFGSLRDIEFRTICISGSIFGSPKANIGYEMLYRAPMFKPMVKGIEQIKDTRLGSPQHTMAIERLVDFDNDSEYPLNDKNILFIIGANDEKGDDFVEQPCGHLSGHQYAAIDLANYRGMHQDKDKPVYIKKSSIPDLPVVPLEVHHFPVKTFFGLGPELSGSAYIDSVGHPSFKYIKAFIEQDFVSLEEYKRSNQTFVRQFMVEITLGKVERIKEKLRELNLNNDTAGISKLLKSLEVSIELVNRPADIHIQSKYLNKENFTYIFIGSFEEDKIVFFKEDLDITQEYPLDFIINVKQYPPLHVTLPVRPGEITFLKIFDSDHEMQDVKR
;
A
#
# COMPACT_ATOMS: atom_id res chain seq x y z
N MET A 1 0.99 17.18 33.20
CA MET A 1 -0.30 16.54 33.56
C MET A 1 -1.06 15.95 32.37
N ARG A 2 -1.03 16.54 31.15
CA ARG A 2 -1.66 15.91 29.96
C ARG A 2 -0.93 14.66 29.44
N THR A 3 0.39 14.59 29.59
CA THR A 3 1.27 13.49 29.15
C THR A 3 1.04 12.15 29.86
N GLY A 4 0.64 12.16 31.14
CA GLY A 4 0.37 10.92 31.90
C GLY A 4 -0.89 10.18 31.46
N LYS A 5 -1.89 10.87 30.89
CA LYS A 5 -3.11 10.24 30.36
C LYS A 5 -2.85 9.41 29.10
N TYR A 6 -1.85 9.78 28.29
CA TYR A 6 -1.54 9.09 27.05
C TYR A 6 -0.81 7.78 27.29
N ILE A 7 0.20 7.78 28.15
CA ILE A 7 0.87 6.56 28.59
C ILE A 7 -0.12 5.64 29.31
N LEU A 8 -1.05 6.19 30.11
CA LEU A 8 -2.09 5.38 30.75
C LEU A 8 -3.07 4.78 29.72
N ASN A 9 -3.50 5.51 28.68
CA ASN A 9 -4.34 4.95 27.61
C ASN A 9 -3.58 3.91 26.75
N TYR A 10 -2.28 4.10 26.55
CA TYR A 10 -1.43 3.16 25.81
C TYR A 10 -1.15 1.89 26.64
N LEU A 11 -0.83 2.05 27.94
CA LEU A 11 -0.74 0.98 28.92
C LEU A 11 -2.08 0.29 29.14
N MET A 12 -3.20 1.00 29.04
CA MET A 12 -4.54 0.41 29.03
C MET A 12 -4.79 -0.37 27.75
N THR A 13 -4.29 0.06 26.59
CA THR A 13 -4.39 -0.70 25.33
C THR A 13 -3.53 -1.95 25.40
N ILE A 14 -2.32 -1.85 25.97
CA ILE A 14 -1.43 -2.98 26.27
C ILE A 14 -2.10 -3.92 27.30
N ALA A 15 -2.68 -3.39 28.38
CA ALA A 15 -3.41 -4.16 29.38
C ALA A 15 -4.69 -4.79 28.82
N PHE A 16 -5.38 -4.13 27.88
CA PHE A 16 -6.51 -4.69 27.15
C PHE A 16 -6.07 -5.83 26.23
N CYS A 17 -4.88 -5.74 25.63
CA CYS A 17 -4.25 -6.85 24.91
C CYS A 17 -3.88 -8.00 25.86
N PHE A 18 -3.34 -7.72 27.06
CA PHE A 18 -3.06 -8.74 28.09
C PHE A 18 -4.32 -9.45 28.59
N CYS A 19 -5.42 -8.71 28.84
CA CYS A 19 -6.65 -9.27 29.39
C CYS A 19 -7.45 -10.07 28.36
N TYR A 20 -7.31 -9.82 27.05
CA TYR A 20 -8.10 -10.49 26.01
C TYR A 20 -7.32 -11.45 25.11
N ALA A 21 -5.99 -11.35 24.99
CA ALA A 21 -5.18 -12.41 24.38
C ALA A 21 -5.29 -13.73 25.16
N GLY A 22 -5.62 -13.67 26.46
CA GLY A 22 -5.98 -14.83 27.29
C GLY A 22 -7.42 -15.34 27.12
N ILE A 23 -8.26 -14.69 26.31
CA ILE A 23 -9.69 -15.05 26.07
C ILE A 23 -9.91 -15.37 24.58
N GLY A 24 -8.87 -15.85 23.89
CA GLY A 24 -9.02 -16.63 22.67
C GLY A 24 -9.60 -18.02 22.99
N GLY A 25 -10.76 -18.05 23.65
CA GLY A 25 -11.55 -19.26 23.77
C GLY A 25 -12.07 -19.61 22.39
N PHE A 26 -11.65 -20.77 21.88
CA PHE A 26 -12.24 -21.42 20.73
C PHE A 26 -13.77 -21.35 20.85
N ALA A 27 -14.40 -20.74 19.86
CA ALA A 27 -15.85 -20.78 19.75
C ALA A 27 -16.23 -22.24 19.44
N ASP A 28 -17.10 -22.80 20.27
CA ASP A 28 -17.77 -24.07 20.02
C ASP A 28 -18.59 -23.93 18.74
N GLU A 29 -18.08 -24.47 17.63
CA GLU A 29 -18.74 -24.48 16.32
C GLU A 29 -19.78 -25.59 16.25
N ASN A 30 -20.90 -25.46 16.95
CA ASN A 30 -22.05 -26.34 16.74
C ASN A 30 -23.36 -25.62 17.09
N ASN A 31 -23.79 -24.73 16.19
CA ASN A 31 -25.20 -24.44 15.87
C ASN A 31 -25.32 -23.15 15.06
N ILE A 32 -25.37 -23.22 13.72
CA ILE A 32 -25.99 -22.15 12.92
C ILE A 32 -26.74 -22.79 11.74
N GLN A 33 -28.05 -23.00 11.92
CA GLN A 33 -29.01 -23.03 10.82
C GLN A 33 -29.57 -21.60 10.66
N GLN A 34 -29.64 -21.16 9.40
CA GLN A 34 -30.09 -19.86 8.88
C GLN A 34 -29.11 -18.68 9.04
N LEU A 35 -28.22 -18.54 8.03
CA LEU A 35 -27.40 -17.36 7.78
C LEU A 35 -28.28 -16.22 7.25
N GLU A 36 -28.81 -15.37 8.11
CA GLU A 36 -29.02 -13.97 7.72
C GLU A 36 -27.64 -13.36 7.45
N GLN A 37 -27.43 -12.84 6.23
CA GLN A 37 -26.19 -12.13 5.88
C GLN A 37 -26.03 -10.95 6.85
N THR A 38 -25.09 -11.07 7.79
CA THR A 38 -24.81 -10.00 8.73
C THR A 38 -24.01 -8.94 8.00
N PRO A 39 -24.34 -7.64 8.13
CA PRO A 39 -23.62 -6.59 7.42
C PRO A 39 -22.11 -6.63 7.74
N PRO A 40 -21.24 -6.28 6.77
CA PRO A 40 -19.80 -6.23 7.02
C PRO A 40 -19.46 -5.08 7.98
N LEU A 41 -18.27 -5.13 8.58
CA LEU A 41 -17.68 -3.96 9.24
C LEU A 41 -17.07 -3.04 8.19
N VAL A 42 -17.48 -1.78 8.15
CA VAL A 42 -16.91 -0.79 7.24
C VAL A 42 -15.93 0.10 7.99
N LEU A 43 -14.70 0.22 7.50
CA LEU A 43 -13.68 1.10 8.07
C LEU A 43 -13.19 2.06 7.00
N SER A 44 -13.23 3.36 7.24
CA SER A 44 -12.66 4.34 6.32
C SER A 44 -11.29 4.82 6.75
N ILE A 45 -10.39 4.98 5.78
CA ILE A 45 -9.01 5.41 5.96
C ILE A 45 -8.83 6.74 5.22
N PRO A 46 -8.72 7.85 5.95
CA PRO A 46 -8.65 9.18 5.35
C PRO A 46 -7.32 9.41 4.62
N GLY A 47 -7.29 10.47 3.79
CA GLY A 47 -6.08 10.95 3.14
C GLY A 47 -5.21 11.85 4.03
N PHE A 48 -4.17 12.39 3.41
CA PHE A 48 -3.26 13.36 4.01
C PHE A 48 -3.98 14.67 4.38
N LEU A 49 -3.70 15.21 5.57
CA LEU A 49 -4.14 16.55 5.93
C LEU A 49 -3.34 17.60 5.15
N VAL A 50 -3.97 18.25 4.18
CA VAL A 50 -3.34 19.32 3.40
C VAL A 50 -3.05 20.51 4.33
N PRO A 51 -1.78 20.96 4.44
CA PRO A 51 -1.43 22.12 5.25
C PRO A 51 -2.25 23.35 4.84
N GLY A 52 -2.90 24.00 5.81
CA GLY A 52 -3.77 25.17 5.58
C GLY A 52 -5.25 24.83 5.34
N SER A 53 -5.60 23.55 5.13
CA SER A 53 -6.99 23.12 5.16
C SER A 53 -7.56 23.19 6.58
N LYS A 54 -8.81 23.64 6.70
CA LYS A 54 -9.57 23.58 7.97
C LYS A 54 -10.27 22.24 8.17
N MET A 55 -10.24 21.38 7.16
CA MET A 55 -10.92 20.10 7.19
C MET A 55 -10.14 19.09 8.04
N THR A 56 -10.85 18.40 8.93
CA THR A 56 -10.29 17.30 9.70
C THR A 56 -10.37 15.99 8.93
N GLN A 57 -9.64 14.96 9.34
CA GLN A 57 -9.64 13.67 8.64
C GLN A 57 -11.01 12.98 8.66
N GLU A 58 -11.79 13.16 9.74
CA GLU A 58 -13.17 12.70 9.86
C GLU A 58 -14.07 13.25 8.75
N GLN A 59 -13.83 14.51 8.40
CA GLN A 59 -14.65 15.24 7.43
C GLN A 59 -14.33 14.87 5.98
N HIS A 60 -13.25 14.12 5.71
CA HIS A 60 -12.91 13.69 4.35
C HIS A 60 -14.02 12.85 3.70
N PHE A 61 -14.86 12.19 4.50
CA PHE A 61 -15.92 11.31 4.02
C PHE A 61 -17.33 11.90 4.15
N GLY A 62 -17.47 13.19 4.48
CA GLY A 62 -18.78 13.83 4.64
C GLY A 62 -19.60 13.21 5.78
N ASN A 63 -20.86 12.86 5.49
CA ASN A 63 -21.84 12.29 6.43
C ASN A 63 -21.93 10.76 6.33
N LEU A 64 -20.87 10.09 5.86
CA LEU A 64 -20.87 8.66 5.63
C LEU A 64 -21.17 7.86 6.92
N GLN A 65 -20.80 8.39 8.08
CA GLN A 65 -21.10 7.79 9.38
C GLN A 65 -22.60 7.75 9.65
N GLU A 66 -23.30 8.86 9.45
CA GLU A 66 -24.75 8.97 9.63
C GLU A 66 -25.48 8.09 8.62
N ILE A 67 -25.05 8.12 7.35
CA ILE A 67 -25.66 7.32 6.28
C ILE A 67 -25.55 5.81 6.57
N PHE A 68 -24.39 5.33 7.00
CA PHE A 68 -24.25 3.90 7.35
C PHE A 68 -24.97 3.53 8.64
N ALA A 69 -25.06 4.45 9.62
CA ALA A 69 -25.86 4.23 10.81
C ALA A 69 -27.35 4.05 10.47
N ASP A 70 -27.89 4.86 9.55
CA ASP A 70 -29.28 4.74 9.07
C ASP A 70 -29.53 3.41 8.34
N LEU A 71 -28.51 2.89 7.64
CA LEU A 71 -28.54 1.58 6.99
C LEU A 71 -28.20 0.41 7.93
N SER A 72 -28.00 0.66 9.23
CA SER A 72 -27.58 -0.35 10.20
C SER A 72 -26.26 -1.08 9.85
N ILE A 73 -25.37 -0.41 9.12
CA ILE A 73 -24.04 -0.91 8.76
C ILE A 73 -23.03 -0.39 9.79
N PRO A 74 -22.30 -1.26 10.51
CA PRO A 74 -21.31 -0.81 11.47
C PRO A 74 -20.15 -0.12 10.74
N TYR A 75 -19.92 1.16 11.06
CA TYR A 75 -18.93 2.02 10.42
C TYR A 75 -18.03 2.73 11.43
N GLN A 76 -16.74 2.87 11.10
CA GLN A 76 -15.80 3.73 11.82
C GLN A 76 -14.84 4.45 10.87
N CYS A 77 -14.57 5.73 11.13
CA CYS A 77 -13.53 6.49 10.45
C CYS A 77 -12.21 6.47 11.24
N MET A 78 -11.14 6.05 10.59
CA MET A 78 -9.83 5.90 11.19
C MET A 78 -9.04 7.21 11.17
N VAL A 79 -9.15 8.00 12.23
CA VAL A 79 -8.40 9.24 12.38
C VAL A 79 -7.01 8.93 12.94
N TYR A 80 -5.98 9.04 12.09
CA TYR A 80 -4.60 8.72 12.45
C TYR A 80 -3.69 9.94 12.60
N ASP A 81 -4.14 11.12 12.15
CA ASP A 81 -3.51 12.41 12.41
C ASP A 81 -4.55 13.38 12.97
N SER A 82 -4.38 13.76 14.24
CA SER A 82 -5.30 14.69 14.92
C SER A 82 -4.53 15.69 15.77
N LYS A 83 -5.23 16.70 16.28
CA LYS A 83 -4.64 17.67 17.21
C LYS A 83 -4.13 17.00 18.50
N ASP A 84 -4.83 15.97 18.97
CA ASP A 84 -4.51 15.27 20.22
C ASP A 84 -3.48 14.14 20.03
N ASN A 85 -3.40 13.59 18.82
CA ASN A 85 -2.42 12.58 18.43
C ASN A 85 -1.83 12.93 17.05
N PRO A 86 -0.94 13.93 16.97
CA PRO A 86 -0.37 14.37 15.70
C PRO A 86 0.67 13.38 15.20
N LEU A 87 0.75 13.21 13.88
CA LEU A 87 1.83 12.43 13.28
C LEU A 87 3.20 13.09 13.48
N SER A 88 4.22 12.27 13.67
CA SER A 88 5.61 12.73 13.66
C SER A 88 6.03 13.14 12.25
N VAL A 89 6.96 14.10 12.14
CA VAL A 89 7.53 14.51 10.84
C VAL A 89 8.24 13.38 10.09
N LYS A 90 8.63 12.30 10.80
CA LYS A 90 9.29 11.12 10.23
C LYS A 90 8.30 10.06 9.73
N SER A 91 7.01 10.19 10.06
CA SER A 91 5.99 9.20 9.71
C SER A 91 5.82 9.14 8.18
N GLY A 92 6.37 8.10 7.56
CA GLY A 92 6.21 7.78 6.14
C GLY A 92 5.03 6.84 5.88
N LEU A 93 4.74 6.60 4.61
CA LEU A 93 3.64 5.72 4.19
C LEU A 93 4.08 4.27 3.99
N ILE A 94 5.31 4.04 3.50
CA ILE A 94 5.67 2.78 2.82
C ILE A 94 6.87 2.06 3.48
N THR A 95 7.61 2.70 4.40
CA THR A 95 8.82 2.08 4.97
C THR A 95 8.50 0.89 5.89
N GLU A 96 9.22 -0.23 5.68
CA GLU A 96 8.87 -1.57 6.19
C GLU A 96 8.85 -1.69 7.72
N LYS A 97 9.57 -0.85 8.47
CA LYS A 97 9.63 -0.97 9.94
C LYS A 97 8.82 0.06 10.73
N TYR A 98 8.44 1.21 10.16
CA TYR A 98 7.79 2.30 10.94
C TYR A 98 6.83 3.18 10.14
N SER A 99 6.20 2.63 9.10
CA SER A 99 5.17 3.34 8.33
C SER A 99 3.92 3.65 9.16
N ILE A 100 3.11 4.58 8.68
CA ILE A 100 1.77 4.87 9.24
C ILE A 100 0.88 3.62 9.15
N LEU A 101 1.05 2.79 8.11
CA LEU A 101 0.37 1.50 7.99
C LEU A 101 0.63 0.62 9.23
N SER A 102 1.90 0.38 9.56
CA SER A 102 2.27 -0.46 10.70
C SER A 102 1.95 0.20 12.05
N THR A 103 2.31 1.49 12.20
CA THR A 103 2.29 2.17 13.50
C THR A 103 0.92 2.71 13.92
N ARG A 104 -0.01 2.92 12.97
CA ARG A 104 -1.33 3.53 13.23
C ARG A 104 -2.47 2.69 12.65
N VAL A 105 -2.37 2.30 11.38
CA VAL A 105 -3.51 1.75 10.64
C VAL A 105 -3.84 0.32 11.06
N ILE A 106 -2.87 -0.61 10.96
CA ILE A 106 -3.06 -2.01 11.35
C ILE A 106 -3.55 -2.10 12.81
N PRO A 107 -2.94 -1.43 13.80
CA PRO A 107 -3.43 -1.44 15.18
C PRO A 107 -4.89 -0.98 15.32
N TYR A 108 -5.32 0.03 14.56
CA TYR A 108 -6.68 0.52 14.61
C TYR A 108 -7.66 -0.46 13.96
N ILE A 109 -7.32 -1.04 12.81
CA ILE A 109 -8.13 -2.09 12.15
C ILE A 109 -8.35 -3.26 13.12
N LEU A 110 -7.27 -3.75 13.74
CA LEU A 110 -7.33 -4.85 14.71
C LEU A 110 -8.22 -4.50 15.91
N LEU A 111 -8.08 -3.29 16.46
CA LEU A 111 -8.91 -2.82 17.57
C LEU A 111 -10.39 -2.73 17.17
N SER A 112 -10.69 -2.25 15.96
CA SER A 112 -12.05 -2.07 15.45
C SER A 112 -12.73 -3.41 15.22
N ILE A 113 -12.03 -4.37 14.61
CA ILE A 113 -12.47 -5.75 14.43
C ILE A 113 -12.73 -6.39 15.80
N GLN A 114 -11.85 -6.21 16.77
CA GLN A 114 -12.03 -6.79 18.10
C GLN A 114 -13.24 -6.19 18.83
N LYS A 115 -13.43 -4.87 18.77
CA LYS A 115 -14.62 -4.20 19.33
C LYS A 115 -15.90 -4.73 18.69
N GLU A 116 -15.89 -4.93 17.37
CA GLU A 116 -17.03 -5.44 16.65
C GLU A 116 -17.33 -6.90 16.99
N ARG A 117 -16.30 -7.75 17.12
CA ARG A 117 -16.45 -9.14 17.62
C ARG A 117 -17.08 -9.18 19.02
N VAL A 118 -16.62 -8.32 19.95
CA VAL A 118 -17.21 -8.21 21.29
C VAL A 118 -18.65 -7.74 21.22
N ARG A 119 -18.96 -6.69 20.43
CA ARG A 119 -20.32 -6.19 20.24
C ARG A 119 -21.25 -7.30 19.73
N ARG A 120 -20.81 -8.04 18.71
CA ARG A 120 -21.58 -9.15 18.13
C ARG A 120 -21.82 -10.26 19.14
N LYS A 121 -20.79 -10.69 19.87
CA LYS A 121 -20.92 -11.69 20.93
C LYS A 121 -21.88 -11.25 22.04
N THR A 122 -21.74 -10.01 22.53
CA THR A 122 -22.61 -9.46 23.58
C THR A 122 -24.06 -9.36 23.14
N ASN A 123 -24.31 -9.11 21.86
CA ASN A 123 -25.65 -8.96 21.28
C ASN A 123 -26.17 -10.24 20.61
N ASN A 124 -25.50 -11.38 20.76
CA ASN A 124 -25.82 -12.64 20.08
C ASN A 124 -25.98 -12.51 18.54
N LEU A 125 -25.18 -11.64 17.91
CA LEU A 125 -25.12 -11.50 16.45
C LEU A 125 -24.13 -12.51 15.84
N PRO A 126 -24.31 -12.89 14.56
CA PRO A 126 -23.37 -13.81 13.91
C PRO A 126 -21.94 -13.26 13.86
N PRO A 127 -20.92 -14.13 13.89
CA PRO A 127 -19.52 -13.73 13.87
C PRO A 127 -19.17 -12.80 12.70
N LEU A 128 -18.22 -11.88 12.91
CA LEU A 128 -17.71 -11.04 11.83
C LEU A 128 -16.93 -11.90 10.83
N LYS A 129 -17.39 -11.91 9.58
CA LYS A 129 -16.74 -12.64 8.46
C LYS A 129 -16.09 -11.72 7.44
N GLU A 130 -16.46 -10.45 7.41
CA GLU A 130 -16.06 -9.54 6.34
C GLU A 130 -15.83 -8.11 6.83
N VAL A 131 -14.80 -7.47 6.29
CA VAL A 131 -14.46 -6.07 6.49
C VAL A 131 -14.33 -5.37 5.15
N VAL A 132 -14.99 -4.23 4.99
CA VAL A 132 -14.84 -3.35 3.81
C VAL A 132 -14.03 -2.12 4.21
N LEU A 133 -12.90 -1.92 3.55
CA LEU A 133 -12.02 -0.78 3.75
C LEU A 133 -12.31 0.31 2.71
N ILE A 134 -12.56 1.55 3.13
CA ILE A 134 -12.80 2.69 2.23
C ILE A 134 -11.63 3.68 2.36
N GLY A 135 -10.72 3.69 1.40
CA GLY A 135 -9.55 4.58 1.40
C GLY A 135 -9.76 5.84 0.56
N TYR A 136 -9.44 7.02 1.10
CA TYR A 136 -9.38 8.28 0.33
C TYR A 136 -7.95 8.74 0.10
N SER A 137 -7.58 9.12 -1.13
CA SER A 137 -6.25 9.65 -1.46
C SER A 137 -5.13 8.69 -0.96
N GLN A 138 -4.24 9.13 -0.07
CA GLN A 138 -3.22 8.26 0.56
C GLN A 138 -3.81 7.08 1.34
N GLY A 139 -5.03 7.21 1.86
CA GLY A 139 -5.75 6.10 2.50
C GLY A 139 -6.02 4.95 1.54
N GLY A 140 -6.18 5.22 0.23
CA GLY A 140 -6.29 4.17 -0.79
C GLY A 140 -5.00 3.36 -0.93
N LEU A 141 -3.84 4.01 -0.93
CA LEU A 141 -2.53 3.35 -0.96
C LEU A 141 -2.28 2.51 0.30
N ILE A 142 -2.59 3.07 1.48
CA ILE A 142 -2.48 2.36 2.75
C ILE A 142 -3.36 1.10 2.73
N THR A 143 -4.58 1.20 2.18
CA THR A 143 -5.51 0.07 2.08
C THR A 143 -4.95 -1.02 1.19
N LEU A 144 -4.44 -0.69 0.01
CA LEU A 144 -3.82 -1.67 -0.89
C LEU A 144 -2.64 -2.38 -0.26
N GLN A 145 -1.78 -1.66 0.48
CA GLN A 145 -0.65 -2.27 1.17
C GLN A 145 -1.07 -3.18 2.31
N PHE A 146 -2.14 -2.85 3.02
CA PHE A 146 -2.74 -3.73 4.01
C PHE A 146 -3.20 -5.04 3.36
N ILE A 147 -3.93 -4.96 2.25
CA ILE A 147 -4.41 -6.13 1.50
C ILE A 147 -3.25 -6.99 1.02
N ALA A 148 -2.22 -6.37 0.43
CA ALA A 148 -1.02 -7.07 -0.04
C ALA A 148 -0.32 -7.85 1.09
N ARG A 149 -0.10 -7.21 2.24
CA ARG A 149 0.53 -7.86 3.40
C ARG A 149 -0.31 -9.00 3.97
N ASN A 150 -1.63 -8.78 4.11
CA ASN A 150 -2.54 -9.82 4.57
C ASN A 150 -2.60 -11.02 3.62
N TYR A 151 -2.61 -10.76 2.30
CA TYR A 151 -2.56 -11.81 1.28
C TYR A 151 -1.27 -12.63 1.37
N ASN A 152 -0.11 -11.97 1.40
CA ASN A 152 1.18 -12.65 1.50
C ASN A 152 1.27 -13.50 2.77
N TYR A 153 0.78 -12.99 3.91
CA TYR A 153 0.69 -13.75 5.14
C TYR A 153 -0.21 -14.99 4.99
N ARG A 154 -1.42 -14.86 4.43
CA ARG A 154 -2.34 -15.98 4.22
C ARG A 154 -1.72 -17.04 3.30
N LYS A 155 -1.11 -16.62 2.20
CA LYS A 155 -0.42 -17.50 1.25
C LYS A 155 0.69 -18.28 1.94
N GLN A 156 1.57 -17.61 2.67
CA GLN A 156 2.66 -18.26 3.41
C GLN A 156 2.14 -19.19 4.52
N TYR A 157 1.06 -18.80 5.20
CA TYR A 157 0.38 -19.66 6.18
C TYR A 157 -0.16 -20.95 5.54
N ASP A 158 -0.81 -20.83 4.38
CA ASP A 158 -1.38 -21.97 3.65
C ASP A 158 -0.28 -22.87 3.06
N GLU A 159 0.83 -22.30 2.59
CA GLU A 159 2.03 -23.04 2.17
C GLU A 159 2.60 -23.88 3.33
N TYR A 160 2.79 -23.29 4.51
CA TYR A 160 3.26 -24.03 5.69
C TYR A 160 2.25 -25.08 6.17
N LYS A 161 0.95 -24.77 6.12
CA LYS A 161 -0.10 -25.74 6.43
C LYS A 161 -0.10 -26.91 5.44
N GLN A 162 0.15 -26.67 4.15
CA GLN A 162 0.26 -27.71 3.14
C GLN A 162 1.53 -28.55 3.32
N GLU A 163 2.67 -27.92 3.65
CA GLU A 163 3.95 -28.59 3.80
C GLU A 163 4.00 -29.48 5.07
N PHE A 164 3.45 -28.99 6.19
CA PHE A 164 3.61 -29.63 7.50
C PHE A 164 2.30 -30.21 8.09
N GLY A 165 1.14 -29.91 7.50
CA GLY A 165 -0.15 -30.48 7.90
C GLY A 165 -0.50 -30.24 9.37
N ASP A 166 -0.84 -31.32 10.06
CA ASP A 166 -1.27 -31.31 11.46
C ASP A 166 -0.16 -30.82 12.41
N GLU A 167 1.14 -31.00 12.05
CA GLU A 167 2.25 -30.47 12.86
C GLU A 167 2.18 -28.95 12.96
N TYR A 168 1.89 -28.27 11.84
CA TYR A 168 1.82 -26.81 11.81
C TYR A 168 0.58 -26.31 12.54
N GLN A 169 -0.58 -26.94 12.34
CA GLN A 169 -1.79 -26.59 13.08
C GLN A 169 -1.62 -26.75 14.59
N ALA A 170 -0.94 -27.81 15.02
CA ALA A 170 -0.62 -28.04 16.41
C ALA A 170 0.37 -26.98 16.95
N LEU A 171 1.40 -26.61 16.17
CA LEU A 171 2.36 -25.57 16.54
C LEU A 171 1.68 -24.21 16.72
N MET A 172 0.82 -23.78 15.80
CA MET A 172 0.10 -22.50 15.90
C MET A 172 -0.77 -22.44 17.16
N ASN A 173 -1.18 -23.59 17.69
CA ASN A 173 -1.95 -23.71 18.92
C ASN A 173 -1.12 -23.92 20.18
N ASP A 174 0.18 -24.19 20.03
CA ASP A 174 1.10 -24.52 21.11
C ASP A 174 1.35 -23.29 22.01
N PRO A 175 1.29 -23.44 23.35
CA PRO A 175 1.59 -22.36 24.28
C PRO A 175 2.95 -21.69 24.03
N VAL A 176 4.00 -22.45 23.67
CA VAL A 176 5.34 -21.90 23.44
C VAL A 176 5.35 -20.94 22.24
N TYR A 177 4.65 -21.31 21.17
CA TYR A 177 4.51 -20.47 20.00
C TYR A 177 3.65 -19.23 20.29
N LYS A 178 2.49 -19.41 20.94
CA LYS A 178 1.58 -18.31 21.31
C LYS A 178 2.25 -17.27 22.21
N GLU A 179 3.11 -17.70 23.14
CA GLU A 179 3.89 -16.80 23.99
C GLU A 179 4.89 -15.96 23.18
N LEU A 180 5.55 -16.55 22.18
CA LEU A 180 6.43 -15.82 21.28
C LEU A 180 5.65 -14.78 20.46
N VAL A 181 4.57 -15.18 19.80
CA VAL A 181 3.75 -14.28 18.97
C VAL A 181 3.22 -13.11 19.80
N LEU A 182 2.76 -13.37 21.03
CA LEU A 182 2.34 -12.34 21.97
C LEU A 182 3.49 -11.37 22.32
N ALA A 183 4.67 -11.89 22.66
CA ALA A 183 5.83 -11.07 22.98
C ALA A 183 6.26 -10.19 21.81
N VAL A 184 6.26 -10.75 20.58
CA VAL A 184 6.54 -10.03 19.34
C VAL A 184 5.52 -8.90 19.13
N GLY A 185 4.22 -9.20 19.25
CA GLY A 185 3.17 -8.20 19.10
C GLY A 185 3.27 -7.04 20.11
N ILE A 186 3.68 -7.33 21.35
CA ILE A 186 3.93 -6.29 22.38
C ILE A 186 5.16 -5.47 22.02
N TYR A 187 6.25 -6.12 21.64
CA TYR A 187 7.49 -5.44 21.28
C TYR A 187 7.29 -4.50 20.08
N GLN A 188 6.58 -4.94 19.04
CA GLN A 188 6.26 -4.10 17.89
C GLN A 188 5.48 -2.84 18.29
N LYS A 189 4.48 -2.96 19.17
CA LYS A 189 3.73 -1.78 19.67
C LYS A 189 4.59 -0.79 20.44
N ILE A 190 5.60 -1.27 21.19
CA ILE A 190 6.55 -0.41 21.89
C ILE A 190 7.55 0.22 20.94
N LEU A 191 8.01 -0.53 19.92
CA LEU A 191 8.83 0.01 18.84
C LEU A 191 8.11 1.15 18.10
N ASP A 192 6.83 0.96 17.78
CA ASP A 192 5.99 1.97 17.14
C ASP A 192 5.86 3.22 18.02
N ALA A 193 5.60 3.03 19.31
CA ALA A 193 5.50 4.13 20.27
C ALA A 193 6.85 4.89 20.39
N ALA A 194 7.97 4.16 20.43
CA ALA A 194 9.30 4.74 20.49
C ALA A 194 9.62 5.57 19.24
N TYR A 195 9.15 5.14 18.08
CA TYR A 195 9.31 5.87 16.82
C TYR A 195 8.46 7.14 16.78
N GLN A 196 7.19 7.05 17.18
CA GLN A 196 6.26 8.18 17.17
C GLN A 196 6.59 9.23 18.25
N HIS A 197 7.14 8.79 19.39
CA HIS A 197 7.45 9.63 20.55
C HIS A 197 8.94 9.65 20.90
N GLU A 198 9.81 9.72 19.88
CA GLU A 198 11.27 9.60 20.03
C GLU A 198 11.86 10.55 21.09
N ALA A 199 11.41 11.81 21.15
CA ALA A 199 11.92 12.78 22.12
C ALA A 199 11.58 12.39 23.57
N GLU A 200 10.47 11.69 23.80
CA GLU A 200 10.06 11.23 25.12
C GLU A 200 10.83 9.98 25.53
N PHE A 201 10.94 9.01 24.61
CA PHE A 201 11.78 7.82 24.82
C PHE A 201 13.26 8.18 25.02
N ARG A 202 13.80 9.17 24.30
CA ARG A 202 15.18 9.64 24.50
C ARG A 202 15.42 10.25 25.88
N LYS A 203 14.42 10.91 26.45
CA LYS A 203 14.54 11.61 27.74
C LYS A 203 14.23 10.72 28.95
N ASN A 204 13.44 9.66 28.75
CA ASN A 204 13.00 8.78 29.83
C ASN A 204 13.76 7.45 29.78
N LYS A 205 14.66 7.24 30.74
CA LYS A 205 15.45 6.01 30.85
C LYS A 205 14.57 4.77 31.07
N ASP A 206 13.52 4.87 31.86
CA ASP A 206 12.63 3.73 32.15
C ASP A 206 11.95 3.20 30.87
N LEU A 207 11.59 4.10 29.94
CA LEU A 207 11.02 3.71 28.65
C LEU A 207 12.05 3.03 27.73
N GLN A 208 13.33 3.41 27.83
CA GLN A 208 14.41 2.72 27.12
C GLN A 208 14.66 1.34 27.73
N ASP A 209 14.76 1.26 29.05
CA ASP A 209 14.97 0.01 29.77
C ASP A 209 13.82 -1.00 29.49
N VAL A 210 12.57 -0.54 29.40
CA VAL A 210 11.42 -1.38 28.99
C VAL A 210 11.56 -1.88 27.55
N LYS A 211 11.94 -1.01 26.62
CA LYS A 211 12.13 -1.39 25.21
C LYS A 211 13.24 -2.44 25.07
N ASP A 212 14.38 -2.22 25.72
CA ASP A 212 15.54 -3.10 25.68
C ASP A 212 15.23 -4.45 26.33
N TRP A 213 14.49 -4.44 27.45
CA TRP A 213 14.02 -5.66 28.11
C TRP A 213 13.06 -6.47 27.21
N LEU A 214 12.12 -5.81 26.52
CA LEU A 214 11.22 -6.50 25.59
C LEU A 214 11.95 -7.11 24.39
N GLU A 215 12.97 -6.43 23.86
CA GLU A 215 13.81 -6.99 22.80
C GLU A 215 14.52 -8.26 23.25
N LEU A 216 15.08 -8.26 24.46
CA LEU A 216 15.70 -9.43 25.07
C LEU A 216 14.69 -10.56 25.31
N GLU A 217 13.48 -10.23 25.75
CA GLU A 217 12.42 -11.20 25.99
C GLU A 217 11.95 -11.86 24.68
N VAL A 218 11.77 -11.10 23.60
CA VAL A 218 11.47 -11.67 22.27
C VAL A 218 12.57 -12.63 21.81
N LYS A 219 13.85 -12.24 21.92
CA LYS A 219 14.98 -13.11 21.58
C LYS A 219 14.99 -14.38 22.43
N ARG A 220 14.75 -14.26 23.74
CA ARG A 220 14.66 -15.40 24.67
C ARG A 220 13.53 -16.35 24.29
N ARG A 221 12.34 -15.83 23.98
CA ARG A 221 11.18 -16.64 23.57
C ARG A 221 11.40 -17.34 22.24
N PHE A 222 12.07 -16.68 21.30
CA PHE A 222 12.44 -17.27 20.03
C PHE A 222 13.39 -18.47 20.21
N GLU A 223 14.43 -18.31 21.05
CA GLU A 223 15.34 -19.41 21.37
C GLU A 223 14.65 -20.55 22.13
N ILE A 224 13.67 -20.26 23.00
CA ILE A 224 12.86 -21.29 23.66
C ILE A 224 12.05 -22.07 22.62
N LEU A 225 11.38 -21.41 21.69
CA LEU A 225 10.61 -22.06 20.64
C LEU A 225 11.52 -22.94 19.77
N LYS A 226 12.65 -22.40 19.32
CA LYS A 226 13.64 -23.13 18.52
C LYS A 226 14.12 -24.38 19.27
N ASN A 227 14.54 -24.24 20.53
CA ASN A 227 14.98 -25.38 21.33
C ASN A 227 13.84 -26.36 21.60
N TYR A 228 12.62 -25.90 21.80
CA TYR A 228 11.46 -26.77 22.00
C TYR A 228 11.17 -27.64 20.76
N ILE A 229 11.26 -27.08 19.55
CA ILE A 229 11.11 -27.86 18.31
C ILE A 229 12.29 -28.83 18.13
N MET A 230 13.51 -28.40 18.46
CA MET A 230 14.75 -29.16 18.18
C MET A 230 15.05 -30.25 19.22
N ASP A 231 14.89 -29.92 20.49
CA ASP A 231 15.12 -30.76 21.66
C ASP A 231 14.14 -30.37 22.79
N PRO A 232 12.89 -30.86 22.75
CA PRO A 232 11.87 -30.47 23.72
C PRO A 232 12.23 -30.87 25.16
N VAL A 233 13.13 -31.85 25.36
CA VAL A 233 13.64 -32.26 26.68
C VAL A 233 14.49 -31.16 27.31
N SER A 234 15.23 -30.38 26.51
CA SER A 234 16.03 -29.27 27.04
C SER A 234 15.17 -28.14 27.62
N VAL A 235 13.94 -27.99 27.11
CA VAL A 235 12.98 -26.98 27.58
C VAL A 235 12.12 -27.53 28.73
N PHE A 236 11.73 -28.82 28.66
CA PHE A 236 10.91 -29.50 29.67
C PHE A 236 11.59 -30.76 30.22
N PRO A 237 12.66 -30.63 31.05
CA PRO A 237 13.46 -31.77 31.49
C PRO A 237 12.73 -32.72 32.46
N ALA A 238 11.67 -32.25 33.13
CA ALA A 238 10.85 -33.05 34.02
C ALA A 238 9.79 -33.90 33.28
N THR A 239 9.60 -33.68 31.98
CA THR A 239 8.56 -34.36 31.19
C THR A 239 9.07 -35.69 30.66
N GLN A 240 8.37 -36.78 30.98
CA GLN A 240 8.74 -38.13 30.57
C GLN A 240 8.22 -38.52 29.18
N HIS A 241 7.18 -37.84 28.67
CA HIS A 241 6.56 -38.16 27.39
C HIS A 241 6.17 -36.88 26.64
N PHE A 242 6.45 -36.87 25.33
CA PHE A 242 6.03 -35.82 24.40
C PHE A 242 5.06 -36.44 23.39
N ASP A 243 3.84 -35.90 23.39
CA ASP A 243 2.73 -36.40 22.61
C ASP A 243 2.86 -35.98 21.13
N SER A 244 2.18 -36.74 20.27
CA SER A 244 2.14 -36.47 18.83
C SER A 244 1.27 -35.24 18.51
N PRO A 245 1.57 -34.50 17.41
CA PRO A 245 0.83 -33.29 17.04
C PRO A 245 -0.68 -33.49 16.88
N GLU A 246 -1.14 -34.67 16.50
CA GLU A 246 -2.55 -35.03 16.26
C GLU A 246 -3.39 -35.17 17.56
N THR A 247 -2.76 -35.10 18.74
CA THR A 247 -3.46 -35.26 20.02
C THR A 247 -3.72 -33.90 20.69
N ASP A 248 -4.73 -33.79 21.54
CA ASP A 248 -4.99 -32.55 22.31
C ASP A 248 -4.01 -32.35 23.49
N LYS A 249 -3.06 -33.27 23.67
CA LYS A 249 -2.15 -33.28 24.83
C LYS A 249 -0.91 -32.42 24.58
N TYR A 250 -0.33 -31.97 25.70
CA TYR A 250 0.86 -31.12 25.76
C TYR A 250 1.81 -31.68 26.84
N PRO A 251 3.14 -31.63 26.66
CA PRO A 251 3.90 -31.04 25.54
C PRO A 251 4.00 -31.95 24.30
N LYS A 252 4.24 -31.31 23.15
CA LYS A 252 4.25 -31.95 21.82
C LYS A 252 5.66 -32.17 21.28
N LYS A 253 5.80 -33.07 20.30
CA LYS A 253 7.01 -33.27 19.48
C LYS A 253 6.71 -33.02 18.01
N TYR A 254 7.56 -32.25 17.33
CA TYR A 254 7.36 -31.82 15.95
C TYR A 254 8.49 -32.35 15.05
N ASN A 255 8.36 -33.60 14.58
CA ASN A 255 9.47 -34.29 13.91
C ASN A 255 9.77 -33.70 12.52
N SER A 256 8.73 -33.35 11.78
CA SER A 256 8.84 -32.81 10.42
C SER A 256 9.40 -31.39 10.48
N LEU A 257 8.85 -30.54 11.35
CA LEU A 257 9.37 -29.19 11.59
C LEU A 257 10.82 -29.20 12.10
N LYS A 258 11.17 -30.10 13.02
CA LYS A 258 12.56 -30.27 13.48
C LYS A 258 13.50 -30.59 12.33
N THR A 259 13.12 -31.54 11.47
CA THR A 259 13.93 -31.96 10.33
C THR A 259 14.12 -30.80 9.34
N TYR A 260 13.07 -30.01 9.11
CA TYR A 260 13.11 -28.84 8.26
C TYR A 260 14.01 -27.74 8.84
N LEU A 261 13.82 -27.37 10.11
CA LEU A 261 14.65 -26.37 10.79
C LEU A 261 16.12 -26.78 10.85
N LEU A 262 16.45 -28.06 11.09
CA LEU A 262 17.82 -28.56 11.06
C LEU A 262 18.52 -28.34 9.72
N LYS A 263 17.79 -28.47 8.61
CA LYS A 263 18.31 -28.25 7.25
C LYS A 263 18.50 -26.76 6.96
N LYS A 264 17.61 -25.91 7.49
CA LYS A 264 17.52 -24.48 7.18
C LYS A 264 18.15 -23.55 8.22
N GLN A 265 18.63 -24.06 9.36
CA GLN A 265 19.15 -23.24 10.47
C GLN A 265 20.33 -22.32 10.11
N ASN A 266 21.05 -22.59 9.03
CA ASN A 266 22.18 -21.79 8.56
C ASN A 266 21.86 -20.98 7.28
N ASP A 267 20.59 -20.97 6.84
CA ASP A 267 20.11 -20.25 5.67
C ASP A 267 19.61 -18.84 6.11
N PRO A 268 20.37 -17.76 5.83
CA PRO A 268 20.02 -16.42 6.30
C PRO A 268 18.72 -15.90 5.70
N GLU A 269 18.40 -16.29 4.47
CA GLU A 269 17.18 -15.87 3.79
C GLU A 269 15.96 -16.50 4.47
N PHE A 270 16.01 -17.80 4.74
CA PHE A 270 14.98 -18.49 5.50
C PHE A 270 14.78 -17.88 6.90
N LEU A 271 15.87 -17.57 7.62
CA LEU A 271 15.76 -16.97 8.95
C LEU A 271 15.10 -15.59 8.92
N ASN A 272 15.37 -14.78 7.89
CA ASN A 272 14.69 -13.51 7.69
C ASN A 272 13.20 -13.71 7.38
N GLN A 273 12.86 -14.61 6.45
CA GLN A 273 11.47 -14.93 6.11
C GLN A 273 10.69 -15.49 7.31
N LEU A 274 11.32 -16.31 8.16
CA LEU A 274 10.71 -16.84 9.37
C LEU A 274 10.44 -15.73 10.39
N ASN A 275 11.39 -14.80 10.57
CA ASN A 275 11.21 -13.66 11.46
C ASN A 275 10.08 -12.75 10.96
N GLU A 276 10.03 -12.47 9.66
CA GLU A 276 8.96 -11.70 9.03
C GLU A 276 7.61 -12.39 9.21
N PHE A 277 7.54 -13.69 8.96
CA PHE A 277 6.33 -14.48 9.17
C PHE A 277 5.80 -14.38 10.60
N ILE A 278 6.67 -14.50 11.62
CA ILE A 278 6.25 -14.40 13.03
C ILE A 278 5.74 -12.99 13.37
N VAL A 279 6.37 -11.96 12.80
CA VAL A 279 5.90 -10.57 12.96
C VAL A 279 4.54 -10.39 12.29
N GLU A 280 4.36 -10.89 11.08
CA GLU A 280 3.07 -10.82 10.38
C GLU A 280 1.99 -11.66 11.06
N ASP A 281 2.32 -12.83 11.62
CA ASP A 281 1.39 -13.64 12.42
C ASP A 281 0.90 -12.89 13.66
N ALA A 282 1.78 -12.13 14.32
CA ALA A 282 1.40 -11.29 15.45
C ALA A 282 0.40 -10.18 15.08
N PHE A 283 0.35 -9.75 13.82
CA PHE A 283 -0.62 -8.78 13.32
C PHE A 283 -1.86 -9.44 12.72
N PHE A 284 -1.68 -10.41 11.82
CA PHE A 284 -2.69 -10.94 10.92
C PHE A 284 -3.26 -12.31 11.35
N GLY A 285 -2.65 -13.02 12.31
CA GLY A 285 -3.12 -14.35 12.70
C GLY A 285 -4.56 -14.36 13.22
N SER A 286 -4.99 -13.29 13.89
CA SER A 286 -6.38 -13.14 14.34
C SER A 286 -7.38 -12.77 13.23
N LEU A 287 -6.89 -12.46 12.03
CA LEU A 287 -7.62 -11.99 10.86
C LEU A 287 -7.76 -13.06 9.76
N ARG A 288 -7.12 -14.22 9.91
CA ARG A 288 -7.07 -15.29 8.89
C ARG A 288 -8.44 -15.67 8.31
N ASP A 289 -9.47 -15.69 9.16
CA ASP A 289 -10.82 -16.13 8.79
C ASP A 289 -11.76 -14.95 8.45
N ILE A 290 -11.20 -13.75 8.20
CA ILE A 290 -11.92 -12.55 7.78
C ILE A 290 -11.55 -12.22 6.33
N GLU A 291 -12.56 -12.03 5.50
CA GLU A 291 -12.37 -11.51 4.14
C GLU A 291 -12.32 -9.99 4.13
N PHE A 292 -11.44 -9.43 3.30
CA PHE A 292 -11.27 -8.00 3.14
C PHE A 292 -11.59 -7.58 1.71
N ARG A 293 -12.46 -6.57 1.58
CA ARG A 293 -12.72 -5.88 0.32
C ARG A 293 -12.41 -4.41 0.44
N THR A 294 -12.09 -3.77 -0.68
CA THR A 294 -11.57 -2.41 -0.70
C THR A 294 -12.33 -1.52 -1.66
N ILE A 295 -12.67 -0.32 -1.21
CA ILE A 295 -13.11 0.78 -2.05
C ILE A 295 -12.05 1.88 -1.95
N CYS A 296 -11.47 2.27 -3.08
CA CYS A 296 -10.52 3.36 -3.17
C CYS A 296 -11.19 4.55 -3.86
N ILE A 297 -11.43 5.62 -3.11
CA ILE A 297 -12.06 6.83 -3.62
C ILE A 297 -10.98 7.88 -3.87
N SER A 298 -10.85 8.33 -5.12
CA SER A 298 -9.87 9.35 -5.50
C SER A 298 -8.47 9.04 -4.95
N GLY A 299 -8.10 7.75 -4.99
CA GLY A 299 -6.85 7.22 -4.48
C GLY A 299 -5.68 7.60 -5.37
N SER A 300 -4.65 8.22 -4.79
CA SER A 300 -3.36 8.44 -5.46
C SER A 300 -2.43 7.29 -5.07
N ILE A 301 -2.57 6.17 -5.78
CA ILE A 301 -1.81 4.93 -5.49
C ILE A 301 -0.41 4.98 -6.07
N PHE A 302 -0.24 5.79 -7.13
CA PHE A 302 1.01 6.01 -7.85
C PHE A 302 1.59 7.40 -7.60
N GLY A 303 1.21 8.05 -6.50
CA GLY A 303 1.68 9.40 -6.24
C GLY A 303 1.02 10.46 -7.14
N SER A 304 1.54 11.69 -7.07
CA SER A 304 0.92 12.85 -7.72
C SER A 304 1.97 13.86 -8.20
N PRO A 305 1.78 14.52 -9.36
CA PRO A 305 2.62 15.63 -9.80
C PRO A 305 2.67 16.76 -8.76
N LYS A 306 1.58 16.97 -8.00
CA LYS A 306 1.55 17.95 -6.90
C LYS A 306 2.45 17.57 -5.74
N ALA A 307 2.66 16.28 -5.47
CA ALA A 307 3.63 15.83 -4.47
C ALA A 307 5.05 16.21 -4.91
N ASN A 308 5.37 16.09 -6.20
CA ASN A 308 6.66 16.48 -6.76
C ASN A 308 6.88 17.99 -6.66
N ILE A 309 5.89 18.79 -7.08
CA ILE A 309 5.92 20.26 -6.98
C ILE A 309 6.03 20.71 -5.52
N GLY A 310 5.18 20.17 -4.64
CA GLY A 310 5.14 20.52 -3.22
C GLY A 310 6.47 20.22 -2.53
N TYR A 311 7.07 19.06 -2.83
CA TYR A 311 8.37 18.70 -2.29
C TYR A 311 9.49 19.61 -2.84
N GLU A 312 9.49 19.93 -4.14
CA GLU A 312 10.45 20.89 -4.70
C GLU A 312 10.35 22.27 -4.05
N MET A 313 9.15 22.76 -3.76
CA MET A 313 8.94 24.02 -3.05
C MET A 313 9.54 23.96 -1.64
N LEU A 314 9.30 22.87 -0.90
CA LEU A 314 9.88 22.66 0.44
C LEU A 314 11.40 22.52 0.41
N TYR A 315 11.94 21.95 -0.66
CA TYR A 315 13.38 21.88 -0.88
C TYR A 315 13.99 23.27 -1.10
N ARG A 316 13.39 24.08 -1.99
CA ARG A 316 13.88 25.42 -2.34
C ARG A 316 13.72 26.43 -1.20
N ALA A 317 12.79 26.18 -0.27
CA ALA A 317 12.55 27.04 0.87
C ALA A 317 12.57 26.25 2.20
N PRO A 318 13.77 25.82 2.65
CA PRO A 318 13.93 24.91 3.79
C PRO A 318 13.39 25.47 5.12
N MET A 319 13.25 26.80 5.23
CA MET A 319 12.63 27.46 6.38
C MET A 319 11.16 27.06 6.60
N PHE A 320 10.45 26.57 5.58
CA PHE A 320 9.07 26.10 5.70
C PHE A 320 8.95 24.61 6.06
N LYS A 321 10.04 23.83 5.99
CA LYS A 321 10.01 22.40 6.33
C LYS A 321 9.45 22.13 7.73
N PRO A 322 9.79 22.88 8.80
CA PRO A 322 9.22 22.66 10.13
C PRO A 322 7.71 22.91 10.21
N MET A 323 7.13 23.64 9.25
CA MET A 323 5.70 23.97 9.22
C MET A 323 4.86 22.92 8.49
N VAL A 324 5.50 22.05 7.69
CA VAL A 324 4.81 20.96 6.98
C VAL A 324 4.99 19.66 7.76
N LYS A 325 3.87 19.16 8.29
CA LYS A 325 3.81 17.81 8.87
C LYS A 325 3.78 16.78 7.75
N GLY A 326 4.39 15.60 7.95
CA GLY A 326 4.33 14.51 6.97
C GLY A 326 5.13 14.70 5.68
N ILE A 327 6.27 15.39 5.73
CA ILE A 327 7.18 15.54 4.57
C ILE A 327 7.58 14.18 3.99
N GLU A 328 7.81 13.16 4.82
CA GLU A 328 8.13 11.82 4.33
C GLU A 328 6.95 11.17 3.58
N GLN A 329 5.69 11.49 3.93
CA GLN A 329 4.50 11.01 3.18
C GLN A 329 4.42 11.67 1.80
N ILE A 330 4.69 12.98 1.73
CA ILE A 330 4.77 13.70 0.46
C ILE A 330 5.89 13.10 -0.39
N LYS A 331 7.05 12.83 0.21
CA LYS A 331 8.21 12.25 -0.46
C LYS A 331 7.92 10.84 -1.01
N ASP A 332 7.23 10.01 -0.23
CA ASP A 332 6.83 8.65 -0.61
C ASP A 332 5.83 8.66 -1.78
N THR A 333 4.94 9.66 -1.84
CA THR A 333 3.93 9.85 -2.91
C THR A 333 4.43 10.68 -4.10
N ARG A 334 5.75 10.89 -4.22
CA ARG A 334 6.30 11.49 -5.42
C ARG A 334 6.33 10.50 -6.57
N LEU A 335 5.87 10.92 -7.74
CA LEU A 335 6.06 10.15 -8.97
C LEU A 335 7.56 9.93 -9.22
N GLY A 336 7.94 8.70 -9.53
CA GLY A 336 9.33 8.27 -9.65
C GLY A 336 10.10 8.15 -8.33
N SER A 337 9.46 8.22 -7.15
CA SER A 337 10.14 7.88 -5.89
C SER A 337 10.53 6.38 -5.85
N PRO A 338 11.56 5.96 -5.09
CA PRO A 338 11.87 4.54 -4.96
C PRO A 338 10.67 3.73 -4.48
N GLN A 339 9.88 4.28 -3.57
CA GLN A 339 8.71 3.61 -3.01
C GLN A 339 7.57 3.50 -4.04
N HIS A 340 7.39 4.53 -4.86
CA HIS A 340 6.45 4.51 -5.99
C HIS A 340 6.84 3.44 -7.01
N THR A 341 8.12 3.40 -7.43
CA THR A 341 8.62 2.38 -8.36
C THR A 341 8.47 0.97 -7.79
N MET A 342 8.81 0.75 -6.51
CA MET A 342 8.61 -0.54 -5.85
C MET A 342 7.12 -0.94 -5.78
N ALA A 343 6.20 0.01 -5.60
CA ALA A 343 4.77 -0.28 -5.60
C ALA A 343 4.28 -0.75 -6.98
N ILE A 344 4.78 -0.14 -8.06
CA ILE A 344 4.49 -0.56 -9.44
C ILE A 344 5.04 -1.96 -9.71
N GLU A 345 6.32 -2.19 -9.37
CA GLU A 345 6.97 -3.50 -9.58
C GLU A 345 6.22 -4.62 -8.85
N ARG A 346 5.79 -4.39 -7.60
CA ARG A 346 4.96 -5.36 -6.86
C ARG A 346 3.63 -5.67 -7.54
N LEU A 347 2.98 -4.67 -8.15
CA LEU A 347 1.73 -4.90 -8.88
C LEU A 347 1.95 -5.74 -10.15
N VAL A 348 3.11 -5.62 -10.80
CA VAL A 348 3.51 -6.51 -11.89
C VAL A 348 3.71 -7.93 -11.39
N ASP A 349 4.32 -8.11 -10.22
CA ASP A 349 4.49 -9.44 -9.63
C ASP A 349 3.13 -10.08 -9.31
N PHE A 350 2.16 -9.29 -8.83
CA PHE A 350 0.80 -9.76 -8.52
C PHE A 350 -0.04 -10.09 -9.75
N ASP A 351 0.22 -9.49 -10.91
CA ASP A 351 -0.44 -9.90 -12.18
C ASP A 351 -0.18 -11.39 -12.51
N ASN A 352 0.99 -11.90 -12.14
CA ASN A 352 1.33 -13.31 -12.34
C ASN A 352 0.66 -14.23 -11.32
N ASP A 353 -0.03 -13.69 -10.31
CA ASP A 353 -0.71 -14.45 -9.26
C ASP A 353 -2.24 -14.33 -9.41
N SER A 354 -2.84 -15.33 -10.06
CA SER A 354 -4.29 -15.37 -10.32
C SER A 354 -5.16 -15.37 -9.05
N GLU A 355 -4.57 -15.64 -7.88
CA GLU A 355 -5.27 -15.66 -6.60
C GLU A 355 -5.23 -14.30 -5.89
N TYR A 356 -4.45 -13.33 -6.40
CA TYR A 356 -4.35 -12.00 -5.80
C TYR A 356 -5.69 -11.22 -5.93
N PRO A 357 -6.17 -10.54 -4.87
CA PRO A 357 -7.52 -9.98 -4.81
C PRO A 357 -7.68 -8.63 -5.55
N LEU A 358 -7.12 -8.48 -6.76
CA LEU A 358 -7.36 -7.33 -7.66
C LEU A 358 -8.41 -7.64 -8.72
N ASN A 359 -9.64 -7.91 -8.27
CA ASN A 359 -10.76 -8.14 -9.17
C ASN A 359 -12.02 -7.40 -8.70
N ASP A 360 -13.00 -7.32 -9.58
CA ASP A 360 -14.28 -6.61 -9.41
C ASP A 360 -15.11 -7.03 -8.19
N LYS A 361 -14.79 -8.17 -7.57
CA LYS A 361 -15.46 -8.64 -6.35
C LYS A 361 -14.76 -8.15 -5.08
N ASN A 362 -13.46 -7.84 -5.16
CA ASN A 362 -12.62 -7.54 -4.01
C ASN A 362 -12.16 -6.09 -3.94
N ILE A 363 -12.10 -5.40 -5.08
CA ILE A 363 -11.70 -4.00 -5.14
C ILE A 363 -12.66 -3.18 -6.01
N LEU A 364 -12.82 -1.91 -5.67
CA LEU A 364 -13.56 -0.92 -6.45
C LEU A 364 -12.85 0.43 -6.38
N PHE A 365 -12.61 1.04 -7.53
CA PHE A 365 -12.09 2.40 -7.62
C PHE A 365 -13.20 3.36 -8.02
N ILE A 366 -13.36 4.44 -7.26
CA ILE A 366 -14.28 5.53 -7.60
C ILE A 366 -13.46 6.79 -7.78
N ILE A 367 -13.54 7.40 -8.95
CA ILE A 367 -12.70 8.54 -9.32
C ILE A 367 -13.57 9.72 -9.76
N GLY A 368 -13.11 10.93 -9.44
CA GLY A 368 -13.68 12.15 -10.00
C GLY A 368 -13.02 12.46 -11.35
N ALA A 369 -13.81 12.46 -12.41
CA ALA A 369 -13.44 12.71 -13.80
C ALA A 369 -14.19 13.96 -14.32
N ASN A 370 -13.78 15.15 -13.83
CA ASN A 370 -14.24 16.46 -14.27
C ASN A 370 -13.26 17.11 -15.28
N ASP A 371 -13.65 17.21 -16.55
CA ASP A 371 -12.92 17.89 -17.64
C ASP A 371 -11.56 17.31 -18.07
N GLU A 372 -11.06 17.78 -19.23
CA GLU A 372 -9.77 17.41 -19.85
C GLU A 372 -8.54 17.65 -18.95
N LYS A 373 -8.64 18.47 -17.89
CA LYS A 373 -7.51 18.92 -17.06
C LYS A 373 -7.44 18.29 -15.67
N GLY A 374 -8.49 17.63 -15.20
CA GLY A 374 -8.60 17.31 -13.77
C GLY A 374 -9.10 18.45 -12.89
N ASP A 375 -9.16 18.22 -11.58
CA ASP A 375 -9.64 19.20 -10.60
C ASP A 375 -8.53 20.04 -9.94
N ASP A 376 -7.34 20.10 -10.56
CA ASP A 376 -6.12 20.74 -10.06
C ASP A 376 -5.53 20.17 -8.75
N PHE A 377 -6.22 19.27 -8.02
CA PHE A 377 -5.71 18.65 -6.78
C PHE A 377 -5.00 17.33 -7.04
N VAL A 378 -5.53 16.52 -7.94
CA VAL A 378 -4.87 15.34 -8.51
C VAL A 378 -5.00 15.46 -10.02
N GLU A 379 -3.87 15.56 -10.73
CA GLU A 379 -3.92 15.43 -12.19
C GLU A 379 -4.50 14.03 -12.47
N GLN A 380 -5.63 14.02 -13.16
CA GLN A 380 -6.52 12.88 -13.35
C GLN A 380 -5.82 11.58 -13.86
N PRO A 381 -4.74 11.56 -14.68
CA PRO A 381 -4.16 10.31 -15.15
C PRO A 381 -3.34 9.58 -14.07
N CYS A 382 -3.11 10.20 -12.90
CA CYS A 382 -2.48 9.52 -11.75
C CYS A 382 -3.51 8.87 -10.81
N GLY A 383 -4.79 9.22 -10.93
CA GLY A 383 -5.90 8.67 -10.15
C GLY A 383 -6.67 7.56 -10.87
N HIS A 384 -6.49 7.42 -12.19
CA HIS A 384 -7.22 6.50 -13.05
C HIS A 384 -6.43 5.20 -13.21
N LEU A 385 -6.66 4.28 -12.29
CA LEU A 385 -5.94 3.01 -12.25
C LEU A 385 -6.59 1.95 -13.15
N SER A 386 -7.24 2.34 -14.25
CA SER A 386 -8.01 1.40 -15.07
C SER A 386 -7.11 0.45 -15.86
N GLY A 387 -5.90 0.87 -16.24
CA GLY A 387 -4.93 0.02 -16.92
C GLY A 387 -3.49 0.48 -16.67
N HIS A 388 -2.57 -0.48 -16.58
CA HIS A 388 -1.15 -0.17 -16.42
C HIS A 388 -0.31 -1.06 -17.33
N GLN A 389 0.67 -0.46 -17.97
CA GLN A 389 1.68 -1.18 -18.73
C GLN A 389 3.00 -1.07 -18.00
N TYR A 390 3.72 -2.17 -17.89
CA TYR A 390 5.10 -2.17 -17.43
C TYR A 390 6.00 -2.78 -18.49
N ALA A 391 7.10 -2.09 -18.76
CA ALA A 391 8.15 -2.49 -19.68
C ALA A 391 9.51 -2.23 -19.01
N ALA A 392 10.46 -3.14 -19.21
CA ALA A 392 11.80 -3.00 -18.67
C ALA A 392 12.87 -3.32 -19.73
N ILE A 393 13.86 -2.43 -19.87
CA ILE A 393 15.00 -2.58 -20.78
C ILE A 393 16.26 -2.76 -19.95
N ASP A 394 16.97 -3.86 -20.19
CA ASP A 394 18.31 -4.07 -19.68
C ASP A 394 19.36 -3.72 -20.73
N LEU A 395 20.16 -2.70 -20.46
CA LEU A 395 21.21 -2.19 -21.32
C LEU A 395 22.38 -3.17 -21.47
N ALA A 396 22.65 -4.03 -20.48
CA ALA A 396 23.69 -5.07 -20.59
C ALA A 396 23.34 -6.06 -21.71
N ASN A 397 22.11 -6.54 -21.69
CA ASN A 397 21.56 -7.41 -22.74
C ASN A 397 21.44 -6.68 -24.09
N TYR A 398 21.10 -5.39 -24.08
CA TYR A 398 21.04 -4.55 -25.29
C TYR A 398 22.40 -4.45 -26.00
N ARG A 399 23.51 -4.30 -25.25
CA ARG A 399 24.88 -4.24 -25.81
C ARG A 399 25.24 -5.49 -26.61
N GLY A 400 24.76 -6.67 -26.18
CA GLY A 400 25.05 -7.94 -26.83
C GLY A 400 24.30 -8.17 -28.14
N MET A 401 23.17 -7.49 -28.35
CA MET A 401 22.24 -7.76 -29.46
C MET A 401 22.38 -6.82 -30.67
N HIS A 402 23.01 -5.65 -30.54
CA HIS A 402 23.11 -4.66 -31.61
C HIS A 402 24.39 -4.79 -32.46
N GLN A 403 24.37 -5.69 -33.45
CA GLN A 403 25.19 -5.53 -34.66
C GLN A 403 24.55 -4.59 -35.69
N ASP A 404 23.23 -4.35 -35.62
CA ASP A 404 22.47 -3.43 -36.48
C ASP A 404 21.94 -2.25 -35.66
N LYS A 405 22.40 -1.02 -35.93
CA LYS A 405 22.06 0.19 -35.14
C LYS A 405 20.66 0.74 -35.38
N ASP A 406 19.97 0.28 -36.43
CA ASP A 406 18.72 0.89 -36.91
C ASP A 406 17.46 0.03 -36.66
N LYS A 407 17.59 -1.10 -35.95
CA LYS A 407 16.44 -1.98 -35.64
C LYS A 407 15.84 -1.66 -34.26
N PRO A 408 14.50 -1.48 -34.15
CA PRO A 408 13.85 -1.24 -32.87
C PRO A 408 13.95 -2.48 -31.97
N VAL A 409 14.10 -2.26 -30.66
CA VAL A 409 14.10 -3.34 -29.66
C VAL A 409 12.70 -3.57 -29.13
N TYR A 410 12.24 -4.81 -29.24
CA TYR A 410 10.96 -5.26 -28.71
C TYR A 410 11.11 -5.58 -27.23
N ILE A 411 10.41 -4.83 -26.39
CA ILE A 411 10.49 -4.92 -24.94
C ILE A 411 9.40 -5.87 -24.45
N LYS A 412 9.74 -6.74 -23.49
CA LYS A 412 8.77 -7.63 -22.84
C LYS A 412 7.75 -6.78 -22.08
N LYS A 413 6.50 -6.79 -22.56
CA LYS A 413 5.34 -6.12 -21.97
C LYS A 413 4.75 -7.03 -20.90
N SER A 414 4.52 -6.49 -19.71
CA SER A 414 3.57 -7.06 -18.75
C SER A 414 2.36 -6.13 -18.70
N SER A 415 1.18 -6.67 -19.00
CA SER A 415 -0.11 -5.98 -18.81
C SER A 415 -0.57 -6.27 -17.39
N ILE A 416 -0.68 -5.26 -16.54
CA ILE A 416 -1.24 -5.40 -15.18
C ILE A 416 -2.77 -5.53 -15.32
N PRO A 417 -3.50 -6.23 -14.42
CA PRO A 417 -4.95 -6.40 -14.55
C PRO A 417 -5.66 -5.04 -14.57
N ASP A 418 -6.64 -4.91 -15.45
CA ASP A 418 -7.51 -3.74 -15.49
C ASP A 418 -8.25 -3.65 -14.15
N LEU A 419 -8.10 -2.53 -13.43
CA LEU A 419 -8.80 -2.37 -12.16
C LEU A 419 -10.26 -1.95 -12.39
N PRO A 420 -11.19 -2.40 -11.54
CA PRO A 420 -12.60 -1.99 -11.60
C PRO A 420 -12.77 -0.51 -11.23
N VAL A 421 -12.67 0.36 -12.23
CA VAL A 421 -12.77 1.82 -12.09
C VAL A 421 -14.16 2.33 -12.47
N VAL A 422 -14.71 3.19 -11.63
CA VAL A 422 -15.94 3.95 -11.86
C VAL A 422 -15.58 5.43 -12.00
N PRO A 423 -15.53 5.97 -13.24
CA PRO A 423 -15.41 7.40 -13.46
C PRO A 423 -16.74 8.10 -13.21
N LEU A 424 -16.70 9.20 -12.45
CA LEU A 424 -17.85 10.05 -12.14
C LEU A 424 -17.56 11.50 -12.52
N GLU A 425 -18.52 12.19 -13.10
CA GLU A 425 -18.43 13.63 -13.40
C GLU A 425 -18.57 14.48 -12.12
N VAL A 426 -17.60 14.34 -11.23
CA VAL A 426 -17.50 15.02 -9.92
C VAL A 426 -16.05 15.42 -9.69
N HIS A 427 -15.81 16.34 -8.75
CA HIS A 427 -14.46 16.66 -8.29
C HIS A 427 -13.91 15.55 -7.38
N HIS A 428 -12.62 15.59 -6.99
CA HIS A 428 -12.11 14.71 -5.93
C HIS A 428 -12.62 15.17 -4.56
N PHE A 429 -12.73 16.49 -4.38
CA PHE A 429 -13.23 17.11 -3.16
C PHE A 429 -14.26 18.21 -3.50
N PRO A 430 -15.28 18.46 -2.67
CA PRO A 430 -16.27 19.49 -2.96
C PRO A 430 -15.67 20.87 -3.26
N VAL A 431 -16.19 21.51 -4.30
CA VAL A 431 -15.75 22.84 -4.72
C VAL A 431 -16.95 23.78 -4.78
N LYS A 432 -16.85 24.93 -4.11
CA LYS A 432 -17.81 26.02 -4.30
C LYS A 432 -17.48 26.81 -5.56
N THR A 433 -18.46 26.90 -6.46
CA THR A 433 -18.33 27.69 -7.69
C THR A 433 -18.41 29.20 -7.41
N PHE A 434 -17.98 30.03 -8.37
CA PHE A 434 -18.05 31.50 -8.31
C PHE A 434 -17.48 32.13 -7.02
N PHE A 435 -16.22 31.81 -6.68
CA PHE A 435 -15.54 32.34 -5.48
C PHE A 435 -16.32 32.12 -4.16
N GLY A 436 -17.06 31.01 -4.06
CA GLY A 436 -17.79 30.65 -2.83
C GLY A 436 -19.27 31.03 -2.81
N LEU A 437 -19.78 31.69 -3.86
CA LEU A 437 -21.17 32.17 -3.94
C LEU A 437 -22.10 31.27 -4.77
N GLY A 438 -21.55 30.33 -5.54
CA GLY A 438 -22.32 29.41 -6.36
C GLY A 438 -22.65 28.08 -5.67
N PRO A 439 -23.34 27.17 -6.40
CA PRO A 439 -23.58 25.81 -5.92
C PRO A 439 -22.26 25.09 -5.62
N GLU A 440 -22.32 24.23 -4.61
CA GLU A 440 -21.24 23.30 -4.27
C GLU A 440 -21.32 22.11 -5.22
N LEU A 441 -20.25 21.89 -5.98
CA LEU A 441 -20.10 20.70 -6.79
C LEU A 441 -19.61 19.57 -5.89
N SER A 442 -20.26 18.41 -5.98
CA SER A 442 -19.92 17.23 -5.18
C SER A 442 -18.49 16.76 -5.46
N GLY A 443 -17.84 16.20 -4.42
CA GLY A 443 -16.57 15.51 -4.55
C GLY A 443 -16.75 14.00 -4.35
N SER A 444 -16.00 13.17 -5.06
CA SER A 444 -16.11 11.71 -5.00
C SER A 444 -16.04 11.15 -3.57
N ALA A 445 -15.22 11.75 -2.70
CA ALA A 445 -14.97 11.30 -1.33
C ALA A 445 -15.92 11.90 -0.27
N TYR A 446 -16.37 13.13 -0.44
CA TYR A 446 -17.23 13.81 0.54
C TYR A 446 -18.71 13.44 0.30
N ILE A 447 -19.16 12.37 0.94
CA ILE A 447 -20.49 11.80 0.72
C ILE A 447 -21.46 12.41 1.74
N ASP A 448 -22.26 13.38 1.31
CA ASP A 448 -23.16 14.14 2.19
C ASP A 448 -24.56 13.52 2.35
N SER A 449 -24.96 12.65 1.43
CA SER A 449 -26.31 12.08 1.35
C SER A 449 -26.34 10.74 0.59
N VAL A 450 -27.44 9.99 0.75
CA VAL A 450 -27.71 8.75 -0.02
C VAL A 450 -27.82 9.02 -1.53
N GLY A 451 -28.21 10.24 -1.92
CA GLY A 451 -28.29 10.67 -3.32
C GLY A 451 -26.94 11.01 -3.95
N HIS A 452 -25.84 10.99 -3.19
CA HIS A 452 -24.52 11.35 -3.67
C HIS A 452 -24.06 10.42 -4.82
N PRO A 453 -23.45 10.94 -5.91
CA PRO A 453 -23.09 10.15 -7.10
C PRO A 453 -22.26 8.88 -6.82
N SER A 454 -21.33 8.95 -5.86
CA SER A 454 -20.50 7.80 -5.46
C SER A 454 -21.27 6.74 -4.67
N PHE A 455 -22.33 7.12 -3.94
CA PHE A 455 -22.89 6.29 -2.89
C PHE A 455 -23.57 5.02 -3.41
N LYS A 456 -24.23 5.09 -4.57
CA LYS A 456 -24.86 3.92 -5.20
C LYS A 456 -23.86 2.79 -5.49
N TYR A 457 -22.63 3.13 -5.87
CA TYR A 457 -21.55 2.17 -6.12
C TYR A 457 -21.00 1.59 -4.83
N ILE A 458 -20.79 2.46 -3.83
CA ILE A 458 -20.34 2.04 -2.49
C ILE A 458 -21.33 1.07 -1.86
N LYS A 459 -22.62 1.39 -1.91
CA LYS A 459 -23.70 0.55 -1.40
C LYS A 459 -23.76 -0.79 -2.11
N ALA A 460 -23.84 -0.79 -3.45
CA ALA A 460 -23.87 -2.01 -4.24
C ALA A 460 -22.65 -2.90 -3.99
N PHE A 461 -21.46 -2.31 -3.90
CA PHE A 461 -20.25 -3.05 -3.57
C PHE A 461 -20.33 -3.65 -2.17
N ILE A 462 -20.65 -2.87 -1.12
CA ILE A 462 -20.79 -3.39 0.25
C ILE A 462 -21.80 -4.55 0.32
N GLU A 463 -22.94 -4.41 -0.36
CA GLU A 463 -24.01 -5.42 -0.42
C GLU A 463 -23.69 -6.61 -1.34
N GLN A 464 -22.54 -6.61 -2.02
CA GLN A 464 -22.14 -7.62 -3.01
C GLN A 464 -23.09 -7.73 -4.21
N ASP A 465 -23.82 -6.65 -4.51
CA ASP A 465 -24.68 -6.54 -5.70
C ASP A 465 -23.84 -6.17 -6.94
N PHE A 466 -23.01 -7.12 -7.36
CA PHE A 466 -22.12 -6.95 -8.51
C PHE A 466 -22.88 -6.82 -9.83
N VAL A 467 -24.12 -7.30 -9.90
CA VAL A 467 -24.95 -7.15 -11.10
C VAL A 467 -25.31 -5.68 -11.29
N SER A 468 -25.87 -5.03 -10.25
CA SER A 468 -26.16 -3.60 -10.31
C SER A 468 -24.90 -2.77 -10.50
N LEU A 469 -23.78 -3.16 -9.86
CA LEU A 469 -22.51 -2.47 -10.01
C LEU A 469 -22.03 -2.43 -11.47
N GLU A 470 -22.11 -3.56 -12.18
CA GLU A 470 -21.77 -3.67 -13.61
C GLU A 470 -22.71 -2.84 -14.49
N GLU A 471 -24.01 -2.85 -14.20
CA GLU A 471 -24.98 -2.00 -14.91
C GLU A 471 -24.67 -0.51 -14.73
N TYR A 472 -24.34 -0.09 -13.51
CA TYR A 472 -23.96 1.29 -13.23
C TYR A 472 -22.67 1.70 -13.96
N LYS A 473 -21.64 0.83 -13.95
CA LYS A 473 -20.37 1.08 -14.67
C LYS A 473 -20.58 1.31 -16.16
N ARG A 474 -21.36 0.43 -16.82
CA ARG A 474 -21.65 0.53 -18.26
C ARG A 474 -22.28 1.88 -18.64
N SER A 475 -23.09 2.46 -17.75
CA SER A 475 -23.73 3.75 -17.99
C SER A 475 -22.82 4.99 -17.88
N ASN A 476 -21.55 4.84 -17.43
CA ASN A 476 -20.64 5.97 -17.16
C ASN A 476 -19.27 5.87 -17.86
N GLN A 477 -19.11 5.05 -18.90
CA GLN A 477 -17.82 4.80 -19.55
C GLN A 477 -17.18 6.01 -20.28
N THR A 478 -17.86 7.16 -20.36
CA THR A 478 -17.57 8.23 -21.33
C THR A 478 -16.52 9.27 -20.89
N PHE A 479 -15.90 9.16 -19.71
CA PHE A 479 -15.21 10.31 -19.08
C PHE A 479 -13.67 10.23 -18.96
N VAL A 480 -13.02 9.12 -19.33
CA VAL A 480 -11.57 9.00 -19.14
C VAL A 480 -10.81 9.24 -20.45
N ARG A 481 -10.11 10.39 -20.53
CA ARG A 481 -9.42 10.84 -21.76
C ARG A 481 -7.92 11.07 -21.60
N GLN A 482 -7.36 10.91 -20.41
CA GLN A 482 -5.95 11.18 -20.15
C GLN A 482 -5.13 9.91 -20.00
N PHE A 483 -3.83 10.01 -20.26
CA PHE A 483 -2.86 8.95 -20.03
C PHE A 483 -1.59 9.52 -19.38
N MET A 484 -0.79 8.65 -18.78
CA MET A 484 0.54 9.00 -18.28
C MET A 484 1.61 8.04 -18.81
N VAL A 485 2.77 8.57 -19.17
CA VAL A 485 3.97 7.78 -19.46
C VAL A 485 5.05 8.16 -18.46
N GLU A 486 5.55 7.18 -17.72
CA GLU A 486 6.67 7.33 -16.80
C GLU A 486 7.87 6.53 -17.31
N ILE A 487 8.98 7.22 -17.58
CA ILE A 487 10.23 6.62 -18.02
C ILE A 487 11.26 6.81 -16.91
N THR A 488 11.55 5.74 -16.18
CA THR A 488 12.55 5.70 -15.12
C THR A 488 13.84 5.10 -15.62
N LEU A 489 14.91 5.87 -15.52
CA LEU A 489 16.26 5.36 -15.70
C LEU A 489 16.69 4.77 -14.36
N GLY A 490 16.66 3.44 -14.26
CA GLY A 490 17.16 2.69 -13.11
C GLY A 490 18.56 3.14 -12.72
N LYS A 491 18.95 2.86 -11.46
CA LYS A 491 20.24 3.27 -10.90
C LYS A 491 21.36 2.79 -11.82
N VAL A 492 21.81 3.64 -12.72
CA VAL A 492 23.11 3.51 -13.34
C VAL A 492 24.07 3.76 -12.17
N GLU A 493 24.52 2.73 -11.44
CA GLU A 493 25.39 2.84 -10.24
C GLU A 493 26.60 3.74 -10.52
N ARG A 494 27.05 3.78 -11.79
CA ARG A 494 28.02 4.74 -12.33
C ARG A 494 27.72 6.22 -12.04
N ILE A 495 26.45 6.60 -11.89
CA ILE A 495 25.97 7.95 -11.51
C ILE A 495 26.31 8.21 -10.03
N LYS A 496 26.12 7.23 -9.15
CA LYS A 496 26.51 7.32 -7.73
C LYS A 496 28.02 7.19 -7.54
N GLU A 497 28.69 6.33 -8.30
CA GLU A 497 30.16 6.26 -8.33
C GLU A 497 30.75 7.59 -8.80
N LYS A 498 30.24 8.20 -9.87
CA LYS A 498 30.64 9.56 -10.26
C LYS A 498 30.31 10.62 -9.23
N LEU A 499 29.18 10.51 -8.50
CA LEU A 499 28.89 11.43 -7.38
C LEU A 499 29.93 11.31 -6.26
N ARG A 500 30.36 10.07 -5.96
CA ARG A 500 31.43 9.78 -5.00
C ARG A 500 32.80 10.26 -5.50
N GLU A 501 33.13 10.04 -6.78
CA GLU A 501 34.39 10.49 -7.42
C GLU A 501 34.48 12.02 -7.52
N LEU A 502 33.36 12.69 -7.83
CA LEU A 502 33.29 14.15 -7.95
C LEU A 502 33.16 14.85 -6.58
N ASN A 503 33.10 14.09 -5.48
CA ASN A 503 32.97 14.57 -4.12
C ASN A 503 31.80 15.57 -3.95
N LEU A 504 30.71 15.32 -4.69
CA LEU A 504 29.50 16.12 -4.65
C LEU A 504 28.61 15.52 -3.54
N ASN A 505 28.18 16.34 -2.59
CA ASN A 505 27.14 15.93 -1.66
C ASN A 505 25.88 15.54 -2.46
N ASN A 506 25.03 14.65 -1.91
CA ASN A 506 23.70 14.33 -2.43
C ASN A 506 22.74 15.54 -2.34
N ASP A 507 23.18 16.69 -2.83
CA ASP A 507 22.38 17.89 -3.01
C ASP A 507 21.99 18.03 -4.49
N THR A 508 20.87 18.71 -4.72
CA THR A 508 20.26 18.87 -6.05
C THR A 508 21.16 19.65 -7.02
N ALA A 509 22.15 20.40 -6.51
CA ALA A 509 23.14 21.12 -7.30
C ALA A 509 24.21 20.18 -7.86
N GLY A 510 24.73 19.25 -7.05
CA GLY A 510 25.61 18.17 -7.46
C GLY A 510 24.96 17.23 -8.46
N ILE A 511 23.70 16.84 -8.20
CA ILE A 511 22.88 16.04 -9.10
C ILE A 511 22.62 16.79 -10.43
N SER A 512 22.35 18.10 -10.41
CA SER A 512 22.18 18.89 -11.64
C SER A 512 23.47 19.02 -12.47
N LYS A 513 24.64 19.08 -11.82
CA LYS A 513 25.96 19.12 -12.49
C LYS A 513 26.28 17.77 -13.14
N LEU A 514 25.95 16.68 -12.44
CA LEU A 514 26.07 15.32 -12.93
C LEU A 514 25.11 15.04 -14.10
N LEU A 515 23.85 15.49 -14.00
CA LEU A 515 22.84 15.42 -15.07
C LEU A 515 23.34 16.09 -16.36
N LYS A 516 23.93 17.28 -16.25
CA LYS A 516 24.60 17.94 -17.39
C LYS A 516 25.78 17.13 -17.94
N SER A 517 26.50 16.39 -17.09
CA SER A 517 27.67 15.59 -17.51
C SER A 517 27.30 14.27 -18.22
N LEU A 518 26.13 13.71 -17.90
CA LEU A 518 25.59 12.46 -18.44
C LEU A 518 24.77 12.66 -19.72
N GLU A 519 24.48 13.91 -20.11
CA GLU A 519 23.78 14.28 -21.36
C GLU A 519 22.59 13.36 -21.67
N VAL A 520 21.76 13.09 -20.66
CA VAL A 520 20.59 12.25 -20.83
C VAL A 520 19.42 13.10 -21.32
N SER A 521 18.89 12.80 -22.51
CA SER A 521 17.66 13.42 -23.03
C SER A 521 16.62 12.37 -23.39
N ILE A 522 15.35 12.70 -23.12
CA ILE A 522 14.19 11.93 -23.58
C ILE A 522 13.35 12.86 -24.43
N GLU A 523 13.22 12.51 -25.70
CA GLU A 523 12.55 13.34 -26.70
C GLU A 523 11.38 12.55 -27.29
N LEU A 524 10.16 13.07 -27.14
CA LEU A 524 8.99 12.59 -27.86
C LEU A 524 9.12 13.08 -29.32
N VAL A 525 9.35 12.16 -30.25
CA VAL A 525 9.64 12.47 -31.65
C VAL A 525 8.44 12.30 -32.58
N ASN A 526 7.49 11.44 -32.19
CA ASN A 526 6.26 11.23 -32.94
C ASN A 526 5.09 11.01 -31.98
N ARG A 527 3.94 11.59 -32.33
CA ARG A 527 2.67 11.39 -31.64
C ARG A 527 1.52 11.48 -32.65
N PRO A 528 0.44 10.70 -32.46
CA PRO A 528 -0.83 10.91 -33.13
C PRO A 528 -1.35 12.35 -32.99
N ALA A 529 -2.06 12.84 -34.00
CA ALA A 529 -2.50 14.23 -34.09
C ALA A 529 -3.58 14.59 -33.03
N ASP A 530 -4.36 13.59 -32.65
CA ASP A 530 -5.42 13.59 -31.64
C ASP A 530 -4.89 13.49 -30.20
N ILE A 531 -3.60 13.28 -29.99
CA ILE A 531 -3.00 13.30 -28.64
C ILE A 531 -2.45 14.68 -28.32
N HIS A 532 -2.90 15.30 -27.23
CA HIS A 532 -2.37 16.54 -26.67
C HIS A 532 -1.47 16.26 -25.45
N ILE A 533 -0.22 16.76 -25.43
CA ILE A 533 0.65 16.67 -24.25
C ILE A 533 0.42 17.88 -23.35
N GLN A 534 -0.13 17.63 -22.17
CA GLN A 534 -0.53 18.66 -21.20
C GLN A 534 0.62 19.07 -20.29
N SER A 535 1.42 18.11 -19.82
CA SER A 535 2.54 18.38 -18.94
C SER A 535 3.71 17.42 -19.16
N LYS A 536 4.92 17.92 -18.86
CA LYS A 536 6.17 17.16 -18.87
C LYS A 536 6.95 17.49 -17.60
N TYR A 537 7.41 16.47 -16.89
CA TYR A 537 8.13 16.63 -15.63
C TYR A 537 9.37 15.73 -15.57
N LEU A 538 10.39 16.16 -14.83
CA LEU A 538 11.60 15.39 -14.56
C LEU A 538 11.85 15.29 -13.05
N ASN A 539 11.76 14.09 -12.50
CA ASN A 539 12.27 13.78 -11.16
C ASN A 539 13.79 13.66 -11.21
N LYS A 540 14.47 14.73 -10.83
CA LYS A 540 15.94 14.79 -10.86
C LYS A 540 16.60 13.86 -9.85
N GLU A 541 15.92 13.49 -8.76
CA GLU A 541 16.51 12.63 -7.73
C GLU A 541 16.66 11.18 -8.21
N ASN A 542 15.70 10.70 -9.02
CA ASN A 542 15.64 9.30 -9.46
C ASN A 542 15.67 9.13 -10.99
N PHE A 543 15.95 10.21 -11.73
CA PHE A 543 16.04 10.20 -13.20
C PHE A 543 14.77 9.66 -13.88
N THR A 544 13.62 10.11 -13.40
CA THR A 544 12.30 9.71 -13.92
C THR A 544 11.68 10.84 -14.72
N TYR A 545 11.38 10.60 -15.99
CA TYR A 545 10.66 11.52 -16.86
C TYR A 545 9.18 11.13 -16.91
N ILE A 546 8.30 12.10 -16.75
CA ILE A 546 6.85 11.89 -16.76
C ILE A 546 6.23 12.76 -17.83
N PHE A 547 5.38 12.14 -18.65
CA PHE A 547 4.57 12.77 -19.68
C PHE A 547 3.11 12.54 -19.34
N ILE A 548 2.32 13.60 -19.32
CA ILE A 548 0.87 13.53 -19.15
C ILE A 548 0.22 14.10 -20.40
N GLY A 549 -0.68 13.33 -20.98
CA GLY A 549 -1.39 13.71 -22.19
C GLY A 549 -2.87 13.35 -22.14
N SER A 550 -3.60 13.81 -23.15
CA SER A 550 -5.03 13.55 -23.34
C SER A 550 -5.37 13.30 -24.80
N PHE A 551 -6.45 12.57 -25.05
CA PHE A 551 -7.05 12.36 -26.36
C PHE A 551 -8.06 13.49 -26.63
N GLU A 552 -7.85 14.24 -27.71
CA GLU A 552 -8.80 15.22 -28.24
C GLU A 552 -9.86 14.49 -29.08
N GLU A 553 -11.15 14.81 -28.90
CA GLU A 553 -12.14 14.47 -29.91
C GLU A 553 -11.96 15.41 -31.11
N ASP A 554 -12.06 14.87 -32.32
CA ASP A 554 -12.27 15.70 -33.50
C ASP A 554 -13.50 16.58 -33.25
N LYS A 555 -13.28 17.87 -32.99
CA LYS A 555 -14.33 18.88 -32.72
C LYS A 555 -15.28 19.09 -33.91
N ILE A 556 -15.13 18.31 -34.98
CA ILE A 556 -15.82 18.40 -36.26
C ILE A 556 -16.60 17.11 -36.56
N VAL A 557 -17.19 16.43 -35.57
CA VAL A 557 -18.27 15.47 -35.83
C VAL A 557 -19.37 15.62 -34.77
N PHE A 558 -20.56 16.00 -35.21
CA PHE A 558 -21.75 16.28 -34.38
C PHE A 558 -22.40 15.02 -33.76
N PHE A 559 -21.67 13.92 -33.71
CA PHE A 559 -22.07 12.68 -33.06
C PHE A 559 -20.96 12.30 -32.09
N LYS A 560 -21.28 12.17 -30.80
CA LYS A 560 -20.45 11.49 -29.82
C LYS A 560 -20.25 10.05 -30.31
N GLU A 561 -19.27 9.79 -31.16
CA GLU A 561 -18.77 8.43 -31.31
C GLU A 561 -17.93 8.18 -30.06
N ASP A 562 -18.35 7.22 -29.25
CA ASP A 562 -17.68 6.88 -28.00
C ASP A 562 -16.19 6.63 -28.27
N LEU A 563 -15.31 7.36 -27.57
CA LEU A 563 -13.87 7.11 -27.58
C LEU A 563 -13.64 5.61 -27.28
N ASP A 564 -13.04 4.87 -28.22
CA ASP A 564 -12.69 3.48 -27.98
C ASP A 564 -11.52 3.44 -26.98
N ILE A 565 -11.86 3.29 -25.70
CA ILE A 565 -10.89 3.19 -24.59
C ILE A 565 -9.98 1.97 -24.70
N THR A 566 -10.27 1.02 -25.61
CA THR A 566 -9.44 -0.16 -25.85
C THR A 566 -8.39 0.04 -26.93
N GLN A 567 -8.50 1.10 -27.73
CA GLN A 567 -7.55 1.40 -28.81
C GLN A 567 -6.20 1.88 -28.26
N GLU A 568 -5.11 1.26 -28.70
CA GLU A 568 -3.73 1.67 -28.40
C GLU A 568 -3.22 2.70 -29.42
N TYR A 569 -2.56 3.73 -28.90
CA TYR A 569 -1.96 4.80 -29.70
C TYR A 569 -0.45 4.87 -29.45
N PRO A 570 0.40 4.76 -30.49
CA PRO A 570 1.85 4.71 -30.30
C PRO A 570 2.43 6.10 -30.01
N LEU A 571 3.32 6.19 -29.02
CA LEU A 571 4.19 7.34 -28.77
C LEU A 571 5.65 6.95 -28.98
N ASP A 572 6.35 7.64 -29.88
CA ASP A 572 7.75 7.33 -30.17
C ASP A 572 8.68 8.27 -29.40
N PHE A 573 9.60 7.67 -28.65
CA PHE A 573 10.61 8.35 -27.86
C PHE A 573 12.01 8.02 -28.39
N ILE A 574 12.88 9.03 -28.43
CA ILE A 574 14.32 8.86 -28.52
C ILE A 574 14.91 9.13 -27.15
N ILE A 575 15.60 8.13 -26.60
CA ILE A 575 16.27 8.21 -25.30
C ILE A 575 17.77 8.18 -25.54
N ASN A 576 18.41 9.32 -25.31
CA ASN A 576 19.86 9.46 -25.40
C ASN A 576 20.46 9.28 -24.01
N VAL A 577 21.38 8.33 -23.85
CA VAL A 577 22.19 8.20 -22.63
C VAL A 577 23.64 8.23 -23.06
N LYS A 578 24.45 9.17 -22.55
CA LYS A 578 25.86 9.28 -22.92
C LYS A 578 26.59 7.96 -22.70
N GLN A 579 27.40 7.56 -23.69
CA GLN A 579 28.10 6.27 -23.78
C GLN A 579 27.24 5.07 -24.23
N TYR A 580 25.95 5.29 -24.53
CA TYR A 580 25.07 4.29 -25.14
C TYR A 580 24.58 4.80 -26.50
N PRO A 581 24.29 3.89 -27.46
CA PRO A 581 23.55 4.28 -28.64
C PRO A 581 22.16 4.84 -28.24
N PRO A 582 21.60 5.79 -29.03
CA PRO A 582 20.22 6.24 -28.84
C PRO A 582 19.27 5.05 -28.83
N LEU A 583 18.35 5.02 -27.85
CA LEU A 583 17.28 4.03 -27.82
C LEU A 583 16.06 4.63 -28.50
N HIS A 584 15.54 3.92 -29.49
CA HIS A 584 14.27 4.23 -30.12
C HIS A 584 13.20 3.34 -29.50
N VAL A 585 12.25 3.95 -28.80
CA VAL A 585 11.22 3.24 -28.05
C VAL A 585 9.85 3.71 -28.49
N THR A 586 8.99 2.77 -28.89
CA THR A 586 7.57 3.03 -29.12
C THR A 586 6.78 2.51 -27.93
N LEU A 587 6.06 3.39 -27.25
CA LEU A 587 5.20 3.06 -26.12
C LEU A 587 3.73 3.24 -26.52
N PRO A 588 2.92 2.17 -26.58
CA PRO A 588 1.49 2.30 -26.82
C PRO A 588 0.79 2.85 -25.57
N VAL A 589 -0.10 3.81 -25.74
CA VAL A 589 -0.92 4.39 -24.66
C VAL A 589 -2.40 4.28 -24.97
N ARG A 590 -3.22 4.12 -23.93
CA ARG A 590 -4.70 4.14 -23.99
C ARG A 590 -5.29 5.22 -23.09
N PRO A 591 -6.53 5.67 -23.33
CA PRO A 591 -7.24 6.52 -22.39
C PRO A 591 -7.39 5.81 -21.02
N GLY A 592 -7.02 6.50 -19.94
CA GLY A 592 -7.09 5.94 -18.58
C GLY A 592 -5.97 4.98 -18.21
N GLU A 593 -4.87 5.00 -18.97
CA GLU A 593 -3.75 4.09 -18.77
C GLU A 593 -2.47 4.83 -18.32
N ILE A 594 -1.69 4.15 -17.47
CA ILE A 594 -0.32 4.56 -17.14
C ILE A 594 0.67 3.56 -17.73
N THR A 595 1.62 4.06 -18.52
CA THR A 595 2.71 3.26 -19.07
C THR A 595 4.02 3.54 -18.35
N PHE A 596 4.58 2.52 -17.72
CA PHE A 596 5.86 2.55 -17.02
C PHE A 596 6.95 1.89 -17.85
N LEU A 597 8.05 2.61 -18.07
CA LEU A 597 9.25 2.10 -18.71
C LEU A 597 10.44 2.23 -17.76
N LYS A 598 11.03 1.11 -17.35
CA LYS A 598 12.28 1.07 -16.59
C LYS A 598 13.46 0.76 -17.51
N ILE A 599 14.56 1.50 -17.41
CA ILE A 599 15.79 1.24 -18.17
C ILE A 599 16.94 1.05 -17.19
N PHE A 600 17.59 -0.10 -17.17
CA PHE A 600 18.63 -0.45 -16.19
C PHE A 600 19.81 -1.19 -16.84
N ASP A 601 20.88 -1.48 -16.09
CA ASP A 601 22.09 -2.20 -16.57
C ASP A 601 22.47 -3.31 -15.58
N SER A 602 22.15 -4.57 -15.89
CA SER A 602 22.27 -5.69 -14.94
C SER A 602 23.71 -6.06 -14.57
N ASP A 603 24.68 -5.82 -15.47
CA ASP A 603 26.11 -6.13 -15.24
C ASP A 603 26.66 -5.35 -14.03
N HIS A 604 26.02 -4.24 -13.69
CA HIS A 604 26.37 -3.38 -12.56
C HIS A 604 25.45 -3.56 -11.34
N GLU A 605 24.27 -4.17 -11.47
CA GLU A 605 23.40 -4.47 -10.31
C GLU A 605 23.83 -5.74 -9.55
N MET A 606 24.44 -6.74 -10.21
CA MET A 606 24.87 -7.99 -9.56
C MET A 606 26.02 -7.84 -8.55
N GLN A 607 26.69 -6.67 -8.47
CA GLN A 607 27.75 -6.43 -7.48
C GLN A 607 27.23 -6.12 -6.08
N ASP A 608 25.95 -5.76 -5.92
CA ASP A 608 25.36 -5.33 -4.65
C ASP A 608 24.52 -6.42 -3.94
N VAL A 609 24.24 -7.56 -4.58
CA VAL A 609 23.58 -8.71 -3.89
C VAL A 609 24.60 -9.53 -3.07
N LYS A 610 25.89 -9.22 -3.18
CA LYS A 610 26.99 -9.88 -2.44
C LYS A 610 27.62 -9.00 -1.34
N ARG A 611 26.98 -7.91 -0.92
CA ARG A 611 27.50 -7.01 0.13
C ARG A 611 26.57 -6.83 1.31
#